data_AF-A0A4S8LCR7-F1
#
_entry.id   AF-A0A4S8LCR7-F1
#
_cell.length_a   1.000
_cell.length_b   1.000
_cell.length_c   1.000
_cell.angle_alpha   90.00
_cell.angle_beta   90.00
_cell.angle_gamma   90.00
#
_symmetry.space_group_name_H-M   'P 1'
#
loop_
_entity.id
_entity.type
_entity.pdbx_description
1 polymer ?
#
loop_
_entity_poly.entity_id
_entity_poly.type
_entity_poly.pdbx_seq_one_letter_code
_entity_poly.pdbx_strand_id
1 'polypeptide(L)'
;MIQCPKCGGSSFHPRVSVKPNEILQQLRSSIGFTDQALINQALHDAEKDLDDYDTEIARLETAISVLKYKRERLEDYVAKCRSLLSPIRRLPPEILSLIF
;
A
#
# COMPACT_ATOMS: atom_id res chain seq x y z
N MET A 1 14.01 3.43 10.72
CA MET A 1 14.35 3.28 9.29
C MET A 1 13.43 2.22 8.71
N ILE A 2 12.59 2.56 7.74
CA ILE A 2 11.73 1.58 7.07
C ILE A 2 12.63 0.79 6.12
N GLN A 3 12.82 -0.50 6.43
CA GLN A 3 13.59 -1.42 5.60
C GLN A 3 12.64 -2.25 4.75
N CYS A 4 13.00 -2.49 3.50
CA CYS A 4 12.23 -3.39 2.65
C CYS A 4 12.31 -4.83 3.20
N PRO A 5 11.18 -5.49 3.53
CA PRO A 5 11.19 -6.84 4.09
C PRO A 5 11.70 -7.91 3.12
N LYS A 6 11.83 -7.60 1.82
CA LYS A 6 12.34 -8.52 0.79
C LYS A 6 13.85 -8.44 0.56
N CYS A 7 14.45 -7.25 0.72
CA CYS A 7 15.86 -7.04 0.36
C CYS A 7 16.71 -6.33 1.43
N GLY A 8 16.12 -5.95 2.58
CA GLY A 8 16.84 -5.34 3.71
C GLY A 8 17.38 -3.93 3.46
N GLY A 9 17.29 -3.42 2.22
CA GLY A 9 17.69 -2.05 1.88
C GLY A 9 16.76 -0.99 2.47
N SER A 10 17.28 0.23 2.62
CA SER A 10 16.46 1.43 2.87
C SER A 10 15.37 1.50 1.80
N SER A 11 14.10 1.63 2.17
CA SER A 11 13.06 1.87 1.16
C SER A 11 13.05 3.32 0.66
N PHE A 12 13.82 4.20 1.31
CA PHE A 12 13.82 5.62 1.04
C PHE A 12 15.07 6.02 0.24
N HIS A 13 14.84 6.35 -1.03
CA HIS A 13 15.86 6.84 -1.97
C HIS A 13 15.29 8.06 -2.70
N PRO A 14 15.25 9.24 -2.05
CA PRO A 14 14.75 10.45 -2.68
C PRO A 14 15.66 10.83 -3.86
N ARG A 15 15.08 11.45 -4.89
CA ARG A 15 15.81 11.99 -6.04
C ARG A 15 16.83 13.04 -5.62
N VAL A 16 16.58 13.72 -4.50
CA VAL A 16 17.47 14.72 -3.93
C VAL A 16 17.90 14.34 -2.53
N SER A 17 19.21 14.33 -2.31
CA SER A 17 19.79 14.28 -0.96
C SER A 17 20.21 15.69 -0.56
N VAL A 18 19.31 16.43 0.07
CA VAL A 18 19.65 17.73 0.67
C VAL A 18 20.40 17.47 1.97
N LYS A 19 21.67 17.88 2.05
CA LYS A 19 22.45 17.83 3.28
C LYS A 19 22.40 19.19 3.98
N PRO A 20 21.67 19.32 5.10
CA PRO A 20 21.45 20.62 5.75
C PRO A 20 22.76 21.29 6.18
N ASN A 21 23.75 20.51 6.58
CA ASN A 21 25.05 21.02 7.01
C ASN A 21 25.83 21.69 5.88
N GLU A 22 25.73 21.18 4.65
CA GLU A 22 26.41 21.76 3.48
C GLU A 22 25.77 23.11 3.12
N ILE A 23 24.43 23.19 3.17
CA ILE A 23 23.70 24.45 2.98
C ILE A 23 24.06 25.48 4.06
N LEU A 24 24.04 25.09 5.34
CA LEU A 24 24.39 25.98 6.45
C LEU A 24 25.83 26.48 6.38
N GLN A 25 26.76 25.63 5.92
CA GLN A 25 28.16 26.02 5.73
C GLN A 25 28.31 27.01 4.57
N GLN A 26 27.53 26.86 3.50
CA GLN A 26 27.53 27.75 2.35
C GLN A 26 26.91 29.12 2.68
N LEU A 27 25.81 29.14 3.46
CA LEU A 27 25.19 30.37 3.98
C LEU A 27 26.13 31.19 4.88
N ARG A 28 27.10 30.55 5.53
CA ARG A 28 28.12 31.21 6.39
C ARG A 28 29.35 31.70 5.62
N SER A 29 29.47 31.38 4.33
CA SER A 29 30.60 31.81 3.50
C SER A 29 30.41 33.23 2.98
N SER A 30 31.49 34.02 2.88
CA SER A 30 31.47 35.42 2.42
C SER A 30 31.08 35.60 0.95
N ILE A 31 30.96 34.50 0.20
CA ILE A 31 30.62 34.49 -1.23
C ILE A 31 29.12 34.75 -1.46
N GLY A 32 28.30 34.73 -0.41
CA GLY A 32 26.85 34.89 -0.54
C GLY A 32 26.22 33.63 -1.14
N PHE A 33 25.04 33.28 -0.64
CA PHE A 33 24.31 32.11 -1.09
C PHE A 33 23.78 32.32 -2.51
N THR A 34 24.58 31.92 -3.50
CA THR A 34 24.27 32.12 -4.92
C THR A 34 23.73 30.84 -5.52
N ASP A 35 22.72 30.22 -4.89
CA ASP A 35 22.12 29.04 -5.50
C ASP A 35 20.64 28.81 -5.19
N GLN A 36 19.88 29.89 -5.33
CA GLN A 36 18.42 29.82 -5.37
C GLN A 36 17.92 28.86 -6.46
N ALA A 37 18.64 28.73 -7.57
CA ALA A 37 18.33 27.79 -8.64
C ALA A 37 18.48 26.33 -8.18
N LEU A 38 19.60 25.97 -7.53
CA LEU A 38 19.76 24.62 -6.96
C LEU A 38 18.73 24.29 -5.89
N ILE A 39 18.38 25.23 -5.00
CA ILE A 39 17.33 24.99 -4.00
C ILE A 39 15.97 24.80 -4.67
N ASN A 40 15.61 25.64 -5.63
CA ASN A 40 14.34 25.51 -6.35
C ASN A 40 14.26 24.17 -7.11
N GLN A 41 15.37 23.74 -7.73
CA GLN A 41 15.44 22.43 -8.38
C GLN A 41 15.29 21.30 -7.36
N ALA A 42 15.99 21.38 -6.23
CA ALA A 42 15.90 20.40 -5.15
C ALA A 42 14.46 20.28 -4.59
N LEU A 43 13.78 21.42 -4.43
CA LEU A 43 12.39 21.47 -4.00
C LEU A 43 11.46 20.86 -5.04
N HIS A 44 11.61 21.24 -6.32
CA HIS A 44 10.81 20.71 -7.41
C HIS A 44 10.92 19.19 -7.53
N ASP A 45 12.13 18.64 -7.44
CA ASP A 45 12.37 17.20 -7.49
C ASP A 45 11.75 16.47 -6.28
N ALA A 46 11.78 17.09 -5.09
CA ALA A 46 11.13 16.55 -3.89
C ALA A 46 9.60 16.58 -3.99
N GLU A 47 9.02 17.66 -4.51
CA GLU A 47 7.58 17.76 -4.80
C GLU A 47 7.15 16.70 -5.82
N LYS A 48 7.98 16.44 -6.83
CA LYS A 48 7.73 15.38 -7.80
C LYS A 48 7.79 13.99 -7.18
N ASP A 49 8.73 13.73 -6.27
CA ASP A 49 8.77 12.47 -5.52
C ASP A 49 7.49 12.26 -4.71
N LEU A 50 6.93 13.32 -4.11
CA LEU A 50 5.65 13.24 -3.40
C LEU A 50 4.50 12.85 -4.33
N ASP A 51 4.39 13.49 -5.50
CA ASP A 51 3.36 13.18 -6.50
C ASP A 51 3.45 11.72 -7.01
N ASP A 52 4.67 11.23 -7.22
CA ASP A 52 4.91 9.84 -7.60
C ASP A 52 4.53 8.86 -6.49
N TYR A 53 4.81 9.19 -5.23
CA TYR A 53 4.39 8.38 -4.08
C TYR A 53 2.88 8.36 -3.93
N ASP A 54 2.20 9.50 -4.05
CA ASP A 54 0.74 9.59 -3.97
C ASP A 54 0.06 8.78 -5.08
N THR A 55 0.62 8.83 -6.29
CA THR A 55 0.15 8.01 -7.43
C THR A 55 0.30 6.51 -7.15
N GLU A 56 1.46 6.08 -6.62
CA GLU A 56 1.69 4.67 -6.30
C GLU A 56 0.82 4.20 -5.12
N ILE A 57 0.61 5.05 -4.11
CA ILE A 57 -0.32 4.79 -3.00
C ILE A 57 -1.72 4.56 -3.55
N ALA A 58 -2.25 5.47 -4.37
CA ALA A 58 -3.59 5.34 -4.95
C ALA A 58 -3.74 4.06 -5.80
N ARG A 59 -2.70 3.70 -6.54
CA ARG A 59 -2.66 2.46 -7.34
C ARG A 59 -2.73 1.21 -6.45
N LEU A 60 -1.95 1.18 -5.38
CA LEU A 60 -1.91 0.06 -4.42
C LEU A 60 -3.21 -0.05 -3.62
N GLU A 61 -3.78 1.07 -3.18
CA GLU A 61 -5.08 1.10 -2.49
C GLU A 61 -6.20 0.55 -3.38
N THR A 62 -6.19 0.90 -4.66
CA THR A 62 -7.11 0.33 -5.66
C THR A 62 -6.93 -1.19 -5.75
N ALA A 63 -5.68 -1.67 -5.87
CA ALA A 63 -5.40 -3.10 -5.92
C ALA A 63 -5.86 -3.85 -4.65
N ILE A 64 -5.62 -3.26 -3.47
CA ILE A 64 -6.09 -3.79 -2.18
C ILE A 64 -7.61 -3.87 -2.16
N SER A 65 -8.30 -2.81 -2.62
CA SER A 65 -9.77 -2.75 -2.65
C SER A 65 -10.37 -3.84 -3.54
N VAL A 66 -9.77 -4.06 -4.72
CA VAL A 66 -10.16 -5.15 -5.63
C VAL A 66 -9.96 -6.52 -4.96
N LEU A 67 -8.85 -6.74 -4.26
CA LEU A 67 -8.58 -7.99 -3.57
C LEU A 67 -9.56 -8.24 -2.40
N LYS A 68 -9.88 -7.20 -1.62
CA LYS A 68 -10.88 -7.27 -0.56
C LYS A 68 -12.25 -7.68 -1.10
N TYR A 69 -12.70 -7.05 -2.20
CA TYR A 69 -13.95 -7.40 -2.86
C TYR A 69 -13.97 -8.86 -3.34
N LYS A 70 -12.88 -9.33 -3.97
CA LYS A 70 -12.78 -10.74 -4.40
C LYS A 70 -12.85 -11.71 -3.22
N ARG A 71 -12.21 -11.38 -2.10
CA ARG A 71 -12.21 -12.18 -0.87
C ARG A 71 -13.63 -12.30 -0.30
N GLU A 72 -14.32 -11.18 -0.14
CA GLU A 72 -15.70 -11.14 0.37
C GLU A 72 -16.64 -12.02 -0.47
N ARG A 73 -16.59 -11.88 -1.80
CA ARG A 73 -17.39 -12.72 -2.71
C ARG A 73 -17.09 -14.21 -2.58
N LEU A 74 -15.82 -14.56 -2.34
CA LEU A 74 -15.44 -15.95 -2.15
C LEU A 74 -15.92 -16.48 -0.80
N GLU A 75 -15.88 -15.67 0.25
CA GLU A 75 -16.43 -16.04 1.56
C GLU A 75 -17.93 -16.35 1.48
N ASP A 76 -18.70 -15.51 0.78
CA ASP A 76 -20.12 -15.76 0.52
C ASP A 76 -20.36 -17.07 -0.23
N TYR A 77 -19.57 -17.32 -1.27
CA TYR A 77 -19.66 -18.55 -2.05
C TYR A 77 -19.36 -19.78 -1.18
N VAL A 78 -18.29 -19.72 -0.38
CA VAL A 78 -17.90 -20.80 0.53
C VAL A 78 -18.97 -21.02 1.60
N ALA A 79 -19.57 -19.97 2.15
CA ALA A 79 -20.67 -20.06 3.11
C ALA A 79 -21.88 -20.78 2.49
N LYS A 80 -22.24 -20.46 1.24
CA LYS A 80 -23.28 -21.16 0.49
C LYS A 80 -22.96 -22.64 0.33
N CYS A 81 -21.74 -22.99 -0.10
CA CYS A 81 -21.33 -24.39 -0.22
C CYS A 81 -21.41 -25.14 1.12
N ARG A 82 -20.94 -24.52 2.22
CA ARG A 82 -21.05 -25.11 3.57
C ARG A 82 -22.51 -25.32 3.98
N SER A 83 -23.41 -24.41 3.62
CA SER A 83 -24.84 -24.56 3.91
C SER A 83 -25.49 -25.79 3.24
N LEU A 84 -24.99 -26.19 2.06
CA LEU A 84 -25.45 -27.39 1.36
C LEU A 84 -25.03 -28.68 2.06
N LEU A 85 -23.92 -28.64 2.78
CA LEU A 85 -23.40 -29.76 3.56
C LEU A 85 -24.03 -29.85 4.96
N SER A 86 -24.89 -28.90 5.33
CA SER A 86 -25.53 -28.87 6.63
C SER A 86 -26.44 -30.10 6.84
N PRO A 87 -26.32 -30.81 7.97
CA PRO A 87 -27.11 -32.01 8.28
C PRO A 87 -28.63 -31.78 8.27
N ILE A 88 -29.11 -30.55 8.45
CA ILE A 88 -30.53 -30.19 8.42
C ILE A 88 -31.23 -30.61 7.12
N ARG A 89 -30.49 -30.76 6.01
CA ARG A 89 -31.05 -31.24 4.72
C ARG A 89 -31.07 -32.75 4.56
N ARG A 90 -30.50 -33.50 5.51
CA ARG A 90 -30.57 -34.96 5.55
C ARG A 90 -31.68 -35.32 6.53
N LEU A 91 -32.89 -35.50 6.01
CA LEU A 91 -33.96 -36.10 6.80
C LEU A 91 -33.53 -37.55 7.11
N PRO A 92 -33.52 -37.97 8.38
CA PRO A 92 -33.20 -39.35 8.72
C PRO A 92 -34.16 -40.31 7.99
N PRO A 93 -33.68 -41.46 7.49
CA PRO A 93 -34.53 -42.44 6.79
C PRO A 93 -35.77 -42.83 7.59
N GLU A 94 -35.64 -42.88 8.92
CA GLU A 94 -36.72 -43.23 9.85
C GLU A 94 -37.88 -42.22 9.80
N ILE A 95 -37.58 -40.95 9.55
CA ILE A 95 -38.59 -39.89 9.38
C ILE A 95 -39.21 -39.97 7.98
N LEU A 96 -38.44 -40.33 6.95
CA LEU A 96 -38.98 -40.50 5.60
C LEU A 96 -40.00 -41.65 5.55
N SER A 97 -39.75 -42.77 6.24
CA SER A 97 -40.68 -43.90 6.35
C SER A 97 -41.96 -43.62 7.16
N LEU A 98 -42.03 -42.48 7.86
CA LEU A 98 -43.25 -42.05 8.56
C LEU A 98 -44.14 -41.16 7.68
N ILE A 99 -43.58 -40.56 6.62
CA ILE A 99 -44.28 -39.62 5.74
C ILE A 99 -44.75 -40.31 4.45
N PHE A 100 -43.96 -41.25 3.92
CA PHE A 100 -44.23 -42.04 2.70
C PHE A 100 -44.37 -43.52 3.04
#